data_AF-A0A163DJQ9-F1
#
_entry.id   AF-A0A163DJQ9-F1
#
_cell.length_a   1.000
_cell.length_b   1.000
_cell.length_c   1.000
_cell.angle_alpha   90.00
_cell.angle_beta   90.00
_cell.angle_gamma   90.00
#
_symmetry.space_group_name_H-M   'P 1'
#
loop_
_entity.id
_entity.type
_entity.pdbx_description
1 polymer ?
#
loop_
_entity_poly.entity_id
_entity_poly.type
_entity_poly.pdbx_seq_one_letter_code
_entity_poly.pdbx_strand_id
1 'polypeptide(L)'
;MGATEVAAELGRRHPLQRLEAPSKGFSGALHVAGLISFYSSFKFLHDNPNQFNLSYGWHLQFLTIIGISISTLCFAFGLLADILSSSSTSPTTPTNASASSSRTLSDYFFTAKNYLSLVAAPVEIVISILYWGLRFIDTGLVVPPDLPLPPLGVDLCFHLVPAVVLTIDAILLSPPWPSSPMNPQAPLLTLGVSTGVAFAYWWWIEICYSHNGYYPYPIFGLLTTYQRIGLFTMSGATMWVVGGALRALYAYVNGYEITEALEKTQRARKMGSEGKWE
;
A
#
# COMPACT_ATOMS: atom_id res chain seq x y z
N MET A 1 -15.78 -22.87 21.66
CA MET A 1 -15.90 -22.74 20.19
C MET A 1 -15.90 -24.13 19.60
N GLY A 2 -16.87 -24.45 18.74
CA GLY A 2 -16.97 -25.75 18.07
C GLY A 2 -16.00 -25.84 16.89
N ALA A 3 -15.53 -27.05 16.55
CA ALA A 3 -14.57 -27.27 15.44
C ALA A 3 -15.07 -26.72 14.08
N THR A 4 -16.39 -26.65 13.88
CA THR A 4 -17.04 -26.09 12.69
C THR A 4 -16.99 -24.56 12.64
N GLU A 5 -17.08 -23.90 13.78
CA GLU A 5 -16.98 -22.45 13.93
C GLU A 5 -15.53 -21.98 13.70
N VAL A 6 -14.57 -22.76 14.21
CA VAL A 6 -13.14 -22.58 13.95
C VAL A 6 -12.83 -22.78 12.45
N ALA A 7 -13.41 -23.78 11.80
CA ALA A 7 -13.22 -24.02 10.37
C ALA A 7 -13.84 -22.91 9.48
N ALA A 8 -14.97 -22.33 9.88
CA ALA A 8 -15.60 -21.20 9.17
C ALA A 8 -14.79 -19.89 9.33
N GLU A 9 -14.24 -19.63 10.53
CA GLU A 9 -13.36 -18.49 10.79
C GLU A 9 -12.02 -18.61 10.03
N LEU A 10 -11.45 -19.82 9.98
CA LEU A 10 -10.25 -20.15 9.19
C LEU A 10 -10.47 -20.02 7.68
N GLY A 11 -11.71 -20.11 7.19
CA GLY A 11 -12.06 -19.91 5.78
C GLY A 11 -12.19 -18.45 5.36
N ARG A 12 -12.39 -17.52 6.32
CA ARG A 12 -12.62 -16.09 6.06
C ARG A 12 -11.34 -15.25 6.13
N ARG A 13 -10.36 -15.70 6.93
CA ARG A 13 -9.09 -15.03 7.16
C ARG A 13 -7.94 -15.76 6.47
N HIS A 14 -7.02 -15.02 5.87
CA HIS A 14 -5.81 -15.62 5.34
C HIS A 14 -4.95 -16.22 6.48
N PRO A 15 -4.46 -17.48 6.39
CA PRO A 15 -3.76 -18.14 7.50
C PRO A 15 -2.53 -17.39 8.01
N LEU A 16 -1.83 -16.67 7.12
CA LEU A 16 -0.64 -15.86 7.46
C LEU A 16 -0.98 -14.43 7.92
N GLN A 17 -2.23 -14.00 7.89
CA GLN A 17 -2.57 -12.68 8.41
C GLN A 17 -2.45 -12.71 9.93
N ARG A 18 -1.77 -11.74 10.55
CA ARG A 18 -1.40 -11.83 11.98
C ARG A 18 -2.48 -11.34 12.93
N LEU A 19 -3.11 -10.22 12.59
CA LEU A 19 -4.21 -9.64 13.36
C LEU A 19 -5.51 -9.76 12.59
N GLU A 20 -6.63 -9.68 13.30
CA GLU A 20 -7.95 -9.74 12.68
C GLU A 20 -8.22 -8.48 11.85
N ALA A 21 -8.44 -8.68 10.56
CA ALA A 21 -8.84 -7.66 9.59
C ALA A 21 -9.60 -8.34 8.44
N PRO A 22 -10.65 -7.71 7.90
CA PRO A 22 -11.25 -6.46 8.37
C PRO A 22 -11.93 -6.63 9.74
N SER A 23 -11.79 -5.66 10.63
CA SER A 23 -12.37 -5.67 11.98
C SER A 23 -12.56 -4.26 12.55
N LYS A 24 -13.60 -4.08 13.38
CA LYS A 24 -13.86 -2.84 14.13
C LYS A 24 -12.86 -2.58 15.28
N GLY A 25 -11.95 -3.52 15.53
CA GLY A 25 -10.93 -3.44 16.57
C GLY A 25 -9.70 -2.66 16.11
N PHE A 26 -8.52 -3.30 16.21
CA PHE A 26 -7.25 -2.68 15.86
C PHE A 26 -7.18 -2.24 14.39
N SER A 27 -7.75 -3.02 13.46
CA SER A 27 -7.78 -2.68 12.03
C SER A 27 -8.49 -1.35 11.78
N GLY A 28 -9.74 -1.23 12.24
CA GLY A 28 -10.51 0.01 12.15
C GLY A 28 -9.83 1.19 12.82
N ALA A 29 -9.24 1.00 14.01
CA ALA A 29 -8.53 2.06 14.71
C ALA A 29 -7.31 2.58 13.91
N LEU A 30 -6.52 1.67 13.31
CA LEU A 30 -5.38 2.06 12.46
C LEU A 30 -5.84 2.84 11.23
N HIS A 31 -6.89 2.37 10.53
CA HIS A 31 -7.40 3.06 9.36
C HIS A 31 -7.97 4.45 9.69
N VAL A 32 -8.70 4.59 10.80
CA VAL A 32 -9.19 5.90 11.28
C VAL A 32 -8.02 6.84 11.61
N ALA A 33 -7.01 6.36 12.36
CA ALA A 33 -5.86 7.17 12.73
C ALA A 33 -5.08 7.65 11.49
N GLY A 34 -4.86 6.76 10.51
CA GLY A 34 -4.25 7.13 9.24
C GLY A 34 -5.07 8.16 8.47
N LEU A 35 -6.39 7.99 8.35
CA LEU A 35 -7.27 8.93 7.66
C LEU A 35 -7.29 10.32 8.32
N ILE A 36 -7.26 10.40 9.66
CA ILE A 36 -7.13 11.67 10.38
C ILE A 36 -5.80 12.35 10.04
N SER A 37 -4.70 11.59 10.00
CA SER A 37 -3.39 12.11 9.60
C SER A 37 -3.40 12.63 8.17
N PHE A 38 -3.95 11.86 7.22
CA PHE A 38 -4.00 12.23 5.81
C PHE A 38 -4.90 13.45 5.57
N TYR A 39 -6.05 13.50 6.25
CA TYR A 39 -6.92 14.68 6.25
C TYR A 39 -6.18 15.93 6.76
N SER A 40 -5.40 15.79 7.83
CA SER A 40 -4.61 16.90 8.39
C SER A 40 -3.59 17.43 7.38
N SER A 41 -2.96 16.54 6.59
CA SER A 41 -2.07 16.91 5.50
C SER A 41 -2.80 17.71 4.40
N PHE A 42 -3.96 17.25 3.94
CA PHE A 42 -4.75 18.00 2.95
C PHE A 42 -5.28 19.33 3.49
N LYS A 43 -5.74 19.34 4.75
CA LYS A 43 -6.18 20.54 5.44
C LYS A 43 -5.05 21.57 5.51
N PHE A 44 -3.83 21.15 5.80
CA PHE A 44 -2.68 22.05 5.83
C PHE A 44 -2.45 22.74 4.48
N LEU A 45 -2.56 22.02 3.35
CA LEU A 45 -2.41 22.60 2.01
C LEU A 45 -3.50 23.63 1.68
N HIS A 46 -4.71 23.43 2.21
CA HIS A 46 -5.80 24.36 2.06
C HIS A 46 -5.63 25.61 2.93
N ASP A 47 -5.27 25.41 4.20
CA ASP A 47 -5.14 26.49 5.18
C ASP A 47 -3.88 27.35 4.99
N ASN A 48 -2.85 26.81 4.29
CA ASN A 48 -1.56 27.49 4.05
C ASN A 48 -1.32 27.63 2.54
N PRO A 49 -2.08 28.50 1.84
CA PRO A 49 -1.97 28.64 0.41
C PRO A 49 -0.60 29.19 -0.01
N ASN A 50 -0.09 28.68 -1.12
CA ASN A 50 1.13 29.14 -1.78
C ASN A 50 0.93 29.14 -3.31
N GLN A 51 2.00 29.36 -4.08
CA GLN A 51 1.95 29.40 -5.54
C GLN A 51 1.29 28.16 -6.17
N PHE A 52 1.39 26.99 -5.54
CA PHE A 52 0.80 25.74 -6.03
C PHE A 52 -0.73 25.72 -5.95
N ASN A 53 -1.35 26.53 -5.08
CA ASN A 53 -2.81 26.63 -5.00
C ASN A 53 -3.45 27.22 -6.27
N LEU A 54 -2.69 28.01 -7.03
CA LEU A 54 -3.13 28.65 -8.28
C LEU A 54 -2.55 27.97 -9.54
N SER A 55 -1.75 26.92 -9.35
CA SER A 55 -1.06 26.23 -10.44
C SER A 55 -1.95 25.20 -11.13
N TYR A 56 -1.68 24.92 -12.40
CA TYR A 56 -2.19 23.74 -13.08
C TYR A 56 -1.75 22.47 -12.35
N GLY A 57 -2.70 21.57 -12.09
CA GLY A 57 -2.47 20.36 -11.30
C GLY A 57 -2.52 20.57 -9.78
N TRP A 58 -2.75 21.79 -9.29
CA TRP A 58 -2.81 22.10 -7.85
C TRP A 58 -1.58 21.53 -7.11
N HIS A 59 -1.75 21.06 -5.88
CA HIS A 59 -0.73 20.32 -5.14
C HIS A 59 -0.53 18.87 -5.62
N LEU A 60 -1.32 18.37 -6.58
CA LEU A 60 -1.13 17.03 -7.15
C LEU A 60 0.10 16.95 -8.07
N GLN A 61 0.86 18.03 -8.22
CA GLN A 61 2.19 18.02 -8.83
C GLN A 61 3.24 17.30 -7.95
N PHE A 62 3.01 17.29 -6.64
CA PHE A 62 3.90 16.64 -5.67
C PHE A 62 3.61 15.15 -5.57
N LEU A 63 4.63 14.31 -5.75
CA LEU A 63 4.50 12.86 -5.56
C LEU A 63 3.96 12.53 -4.16
N THR A 64 4.35 13.30 -3.15
CA THR A 64 3.86 13.16 -1.77
C THR A 64 2.34 13.29 -1.70
N ILE A 65 1.74 14.25 -2.41
CA ILE A 65 0.29 14.48 -2.35
C ILE A 65 -0.47 13.45 -3.19
N ILE A 66 0.11 12.99 -4.31
CA ILE A 66 -0.41 11.83 -5.05
C ILE A 66 -0.38 10.58 -4.15
N GLY A 67 0.76 10.32 -3.48
CA GLY A 67 0.94 9.23 -2.53
C GLY A 67 -0.15 9.24 -1.46
N ILE A 68 -0.29 10.36 -0.74
CA ILE A 68 -1.28 10.52 0.33
C ILE A 68 -2.70 10.35 -0.21
N SER A 69 -2.98 10.75 -1.45
CA SER A 69 -4.29 10.52 -2.09
C SER A 69 -4.58 9.03 -2.29
N ILE A 70 -3.60 8.26 -2.79
CA ILE A 70 -3.73 6.80 -2.95
C ILE A 70 -3.83 6.13 -1.56
N SER A 71 -3.03 6.57 -0.58
CA SER A 71 -3.06 6.11 0.80
C SER A 71 -4.41 6.37 1.47
N THR A 72 -5.02 7.53 1.18
CA THR A 72 -6.37 7.88 1.64
C THR A 72 -7.42 6.95 1.05
N LEU A 73 -7.37 6.67 -0.26
CA LEU A 73 -8.27 5.70 -0.88
C LEU A 73 -8.08 4.29 -0.30
N CYS A 74 -6.84 3.87 -0.12
CA CYS A 74 -6.48 2.58 0.49
C CYS A 74 -7.11 2.44 1.88
N PHE A 75 -6.87 3.41 2.77
CA PHE A 75 -7.38 3.37 4.14
C PHE A 75 -8.89 3.60 4.22
N ALA A 76 -9.49 4.37 3.30
CA ALA A 76 -10.93 4.53 3.20
C ALA A 76 -11.61 3.19 2.86
N PHE A 77 -11.09 2.44 1.88
CA PHE A 77 -11.58 1.10 1.60
C PHE A 77 -11.32 0.12 2.75
N GLY A 78 -10.19 0.23 3.44
CA GLY A 78 -9.91 -0.53 4.67
C GLY A 78 -10.97 -0.29 5.75
N LEU A 79 -11.24 0.97 6.05
CA LEU A 79 -12.24 1.36 7.04
C LEU A 79 -13.66 0.94 6.65
N LEU A 80 -14.02 1.06 5.36
CA LEU A 80 -15.32 0.58 4.87
C LEU A 80 -15.45 -0.93 5.05
N ALA A 81 -14.38 -1.70 4.82
CA ALA A 81 -14.37 -3.12 5.10
C ALA A 81 -14.53 -3.40 6.61
N ASP A 82 -13.83 -2.67 7.48
CA ASP A 82 -13.92 -2.83 8.93
C ASP A 82 -15.32 -2.54 9.50
N ILE A 83 -15.97 -1.48 9.01
CA ILE A 83 -17.31 -1.11 9.45
C ILE A 83 -18.33 -2.16 9.00
N LEU A 84 -18.21 -2.63 7.76
CA LEU A 84 -19.11 -3.60 7.16
C LEU A 84 -18.78 -5.05 7.52
N SER A 85 -17.73 -5.29 8.31
CA SER A 85 -17.41 -6.63 8.80
C SER A 85 -18.53 -7.09 9.74
N SER A 86 -19.25 -8.15 9.38
CA SER A 86 -20.28 -8.72 10.24
C SER A 86 -19.61 -9.24 11.53
N SER A 87 -20.05 -8.73 12.68
CA SER A 87 -19.65 -9.27 13.98
C SER A 87 -20.31 -10.64 14.14
N SER A 88 -19.51 -11.70 14.14
CA SER A 88 -19.90 -13.09 14.42
C SER A 88 -20.50 -13.21 15.83
N THR A 89 -21.73 -12.74 15.99
CA THR A 89 -22.55 -12.89 17.21
C THR A 89 -23.97 -13.14 16.76
N SER A 90 -24.17 -14.28 16.10
CA SER A 90 -25.49 -14.86 15.95
C SER A 90 -25.37 -16.35 16.26
N PRO A 91 -25.94 -16.85 17.38
CA PRO A 91 -26.01 -18.27 17.66
C PRO A 91 -27.10 -18.88 16.76
N THR A 92 -26.80 -19.07 15.49
CA THR A 92 -27.67 -19.82 14.58
C THR A 92 -27.07 -21.20 14.35
N THR A 93 -27.76 -22.17 14.94
CA THR A 93 -27.69 -23.62 14.77
C THR A 93 -27.22 -24.03 13.37
N PRO A 94 -26.26 -24.97 13.24
CA PRO A 94 -25.75 -25.38 11.94
C PRO A 94 -26.77 -26.27 11.24
N THR A 95 -27.54 -25.71 10.30
CA THR A 95 -28.26 -26.52 9.32
C THR A 95 -27.36 -26.74 8.12
N ASN A 96 -27.07 -28.00 7.84
CA ASN A 96 -26.33 -28.48 6.67
C ASN A 96 -26.84 -27.83 5.39
N ALA A 97 -26.06 -26.89 4.85
CA ALA A 97 -26.21 -26.40 3.49
C ALA A 97 -24.81 -26.21 2.92
N SER A 98 -24.56 -26.88 1.79
CA SER A 98 -23.45 -26.66 0.87
C SER A 98 -23.20 -25.15 0.72
N ALA A 99 -22.20 -24.63 1.44
CA ALA A 99 -21.89 -23.22 1.50
C ALA A 99 -21.16 -22.79 0.23
N SER A 100 -21.91 -22.29 -0.75
CA SER A 100 -21.35 -21.29 -1.64
C SER A 100 -21.08 -20.04 -0.79
N SER A 101 -19.82 -19.80 -0.39
CA SER A 101 -19.44 -18.56 0.30
C SER A 101 -19.76 -17.37 -0.60
N SER A 102 -20.89 -16.71 -0.36
CA SER A 102 -21.22 -15.45 -1.03
C SER A 102 -20.27 -14.37 -0.51
N ARG A 103 -19.48 -13.77 -1.41
CA ARG A 103 -18.67 -12.59 -1.06
C ARG A 103 -19.56 -11.48 -0.53
N THR A 104 -19.17 -10.93 0.60
CA THR A 104 -19.79 -9.77 1.22
C THR A 104 -19.23 -8.48 0.65
N LEU A 105 -19.91 -7.36 0.89
CA LEU A 105 -19.41 -6.03 0.52
C LEU A 105 -18.07 -5.70 1.22
N SER A 106 -17.90 -6.16 2.46
CA SER A 106 -16.65 -6.07 3.22
C SER A 106 -15.49 -6.74 2.47
N ASP A 107 -15.73 -7.91 1.86
CA ASP A 107 -14.67 -8.64 1.14
C ASP A 107 -14.20 -7.89 -0.10
N TYR A 108 -15.11 -7.22 -0.82
CA TYR A 108 -14.76 -6.39 -1.98
C TYR A 108 -13.91 -5.18 -1.58
N PHE A 109 -14.30 -4.46 -0.52
CA PHE A 109 -13.52 -3.32 -0.04
C PHE A 109 -12.16 -3.74 0.52
N PHE A 110 -12.10 -4.84 1.27
CA PHE A 110 -10.83 -5.35 1.78
C PHE A 110 -9.89 -5.77 0.63
N THR A 111 -10.45 -6.43 -0.40
CA THR A 111 -9.70 -6.77 -1.62
C THR A 111 -9.19 -5.52 -2.33
N ALA A 112 -10.04 -4.51 -2.53
CA ALA A 112 -9.65 -3.25 -3.17
C ALA A 112 -8.53 -2.54 -2.40
N LYS A 113 -8.64 -2.46 -1.07
CA LYS A 113 -7.61 -1.95 -0.17
C LYS A 113 -6.29 -2.71 -0.34
N ASN A 114 -6.32 -4.03 -0.37
CA ASN A 114 -5.11 -4.86 -0.53
C ASN A 114 -4.47 -4.69 -1.93
N TYR A 115 -5.24 -4.45 -2.99
CA TYR A 115 -4.68 -4.12 -4.30
C TYR A 115 -4.06 -2.71 -4.33
N LEU A 116 -4.72 -1.73 -3.69
CA LEU A 116 -4.17 -0.37 -3.57
C LEU A 116 -2.89 -0.35 -2.75
N SER A 117 -2.79 -1.15 -1.69
CA SER A 117 -1.60 -1.20 -0.83
C SER A 117 -0.35 -1.71 -1.55
N LEU A 118 -0.50 -2.49 -2.65
CA LEU A 118 0.62 -2.88 -3.52
C LEU A 118 1.34 -1.68 -4.17
N VAL A 119 0.66 -0.54 -4.29
CA VAL A 119 1.22 0.72 -4.79
C VAL A 119 1.46 1.70 -3.64
N ALA A 120 0.46 1.88 -2.77
CA ALA A 120 0.49 2.87 -1.69
C ALA A 120 1.66 2.63 -0.72
N ALA A 121 1.83 1.40 -0.20
CA ALA A 121 2.87 1.15 0.80
C ALA A 121 4.29 1.35 0.21
N PRO A 122 4.64 0.78 -0.96
CA PRO A 122 5.97 1.01 -1.54
C PRO A 122 6.21 2.46 -1.95
N VAL A 123 5.20 3.15 -2.52
CA VAL A 123 5.41 4.55 -2.98
C VAL A 123 5.63 5.48 -1.80
N GLU A 124 4.90 5.32 -0.69
CA GLU A 124 5.06 6.16 0.50
C GLU A 124 6.41 5.94 1.19
N ILE A 125 6.89 4.70 1.24
CA ILE A 125 8.23 4.41 1.74
C ILE A 125 9.30 5.05 0.84
N VAL A 126 9.13 4.99 -0.48
CA VAL A 126 10.05 5.67 -1.42
C VAL A 126 9.98 7.19 -1.28
N ILE A 127 8.79 7.77 -1.15
CA ILE A 127 8.62 9.20 -0.84
C ILE A 127 9.40 9.57 0.42
N SER A 128 9.28 8.78 1.49
CA SER A 128 10.01 9.00 2.74
C SER A 128 11.53 8.95 2.54
N ILE A 129 12.03 7.90 1.89
CA ILE A 129 13.47 7.72 1.62
C ILE A 129 14.01 8.87 0.77
N LEU A 130 13.32 9.21 -0.33
CA LEU A 130 13.75 10.26 -1.25
C LEU A 130 13.68 11.64 -0.58
N TYR A 131 12.57 11.96 0.09
CA TYR A 131 12.39 13.26 0.74
C TYR A 131 13.47 13.51 1.80
N TRP A 132 13.61 12.60 2.77
CA TRP A 132 14.57 12.77 3.85
C TRP A 132 16.01 12.64 3.36
N GLY A 133 16.28 11.75 2.41
CA GLY A 133 17.61 11.57 1.81
C GLY A 133 18.07 12.79 1.04
N LEU A 134 17.23 13.34 0.15
CA LEU A 134 17.56 14.55 -0.60
C LEU A 134 17.67 15.77 0.33
N ARG A 135 16.75 15.91 1.28
CA ARG A 135 16.78 17.01 2.26
C ARG A 135 18.03 16.98 3.14
N PHE A 136 18.53 15.80 3.48
CA PHE A 136 19.78 15.64 4.22
C PHE A 136 21.00 16.09 3.42
N ILE A 137 21.00 15.87 2.10
CA ILE A 137 22.08 16.31 1.20
C ILE A 137 22.01 17.82 0.97
N ASP A 138 20.86 18.31 0.52
CA ASP A 138 20.59 19.72 0.28
C ASP A 138 19.07 19.96 0.25
N THR A 139 18.59 20.78 1.19
CA THR A 139 17.18 21.16 1.29
C THR A 139 16.66 21.82 0.02
N GLY A 140 17.51 22.55 -0.70
CA GLY A 140 17.18 23.25 -1.94
C GLY A 140 16.85 22.30 -3.10
N LEU A 141 17.09 21.01 -2.98
CA LEU A 141 16.68 20.02 -3.99
C LEU A 141 15.18 19.73 -3.96
N VAL A 142 14.56 19.87 -2.80
CA VAL A 142 13.15 19.48 -2.55
C VAL A 142 12.27 20.63 -2.09
N VAL A 143 12.83 21.72 -1.55
CA VAL A 143 12.05 22.90 -1.15
C VAL A 143 12.50 24.10 -1.98
N PRO A 144 11.59 24.74 -2.72
CA PRO A 144 11.89 25.99 -3.42
C PRO A 144 12.41 27.06 -2.45
N PRO A 145 13.39 27.89 -2.86
CA PRO A 145 14.01 28.88 -1.98
C PRO A 145 13.01 29.92 -1.44
N ASP A 146 11.91 30.14 -2.16
CA ASP A 146 10.87 31.10 -1.82
C ASP A 146 9.81 30.55 -0.85
N LEU A 147 9.91 29.28 -0.46
CA LEU A 147 8.96 28.62 0.44
C LEU A 147 9.60 28.25 1.78
N PRO A 148 8.91 28.50 2.91
CA PRO A 148 9.39 28.07 4.20
C PRO A 148 9.37 26.55 4.30
N LEU A 149 10.28 26.00 5.10
CA LEU A 149 10.20 24.60 5.50
C LEU A 149 8.91 24.37 6.32
N PRO A 150 8.17 23.27 6.06
CA PRO A 150 7.01 22.93 6.87
C PRO A 150 7.43 22.69 8.33
N PRO A 151 6.56 23.03 9.32
CA PRO A 151 6.79 22.64 10.71
C PRO A 151 7.00 21.12 10.82
N LEU A 152 7.91 20.69 11.69
CA LEU A 152 8.33 19.27 11.77
C LEU A 152 7.14 18.30 11.88
N GLY A 153 6.13 18.60 12.69
CA GLY A 153 4.96 17.73 12.82
C GLY A 153 4.18 17.57 11.51
N VAL A 154 4.02 18.65 10.76
CA VAL A 154 3.37 18.64 9.44
C VAL A 154 4.23 17.88 8.44
N ASP A 155 5.53 18.08 8.48
CA ASP A 155 6.50 17.41 7.62
C ASP A 155 6.50 15.89 7.83
N LEU A 156 6.43 15.43 9.09
CA LEU A 156 6.27 14.02 9.43
C LEU A 156 4.93 13.47 8.92
N CYS A 157 3.83 14.22 9.02
CA CYS A 157 2.52 13.82 8.48
C CYS A 157 2.52 13.69 6.96
N PHE A 158 3.34 14.48 6.25
CA PHE A 158 3.51 14.37 4.81
C PHE A 158 4.42 13.20 4.41
N HIS A 159 5.57 13.05 5.06
CA HIS A 159 6.67 12.25 4.52
C HIS A 159 7.01 11.00 5.34
N LEU A 160 6.48 10.81 6.55
CA LEU A 160 6.80 9.64 7.38
C LEU A 160 5.56 8.84 7.78
N VAL A 161 4.53 9.49 8.31
CA VAL A 161 3.35 8.82 8.86
C VAL A 161 2.69 7.88 7.83
N PRO A 162 2.46 8.28 6.56
CA PRO A 162 1.89 7.38 5.55
C PRO A 162 2.69 6.09 5.37
N ALA A 163 4.02 6.21 5.24
CA ALA A 163 4.91 5.06 5.10
C ALA A 163 4.82 4.10 6.30
N VAL A 164 4.78 4.64 7.51
CA VAL A 164 4.69 3.86 8.75
C VAL A 164 3.35 3.13 8.85
N VAL A 165 2.22 3.84 8.72
CA VAL A 165 0.90 3.22 8.92
C VAL A 165 0.57 2.20 7.84
N LEU A 166 0.96 2.44 6.58
CA LEU A 166 0.80 1.47 5.50
C LEU A 166 1.71 0.25 5.68
N THR A 167 2.92 0.41 6.22
CA THR A 167 3.79 -0.72 6.55
C THR A 167 3.18 -1.56 7.67
N ILE A 168 2.66 -0.93 8.73
CA ILE A 168 1.98 -1.64 9.83
C ILE A 168 0.77 -2.42 9.28
N ASP A 169 -0.05 -1.78 8.44
CA ASP A 169 -1.20 -2.40 7.81
C ASP A 169 -0.81 -3.58 6.90
N ALA A 170 0.21 -3.39 6.05
CA ALA A 170 0.70 -4.43 5.16
C ALA A 170 1.24 -5.65 5.93
N ILE A 171 1.96 -5.43 7.03
CA ILE A 171 2.63 -6.50 7.78
C ILE A 171 1.68 -7.20 8.76
N LEU A 172 0.76 -6.47 9.41
CA LEU A 172 -0.04 -7.04 10.50
C LEU A 172 -1.48 -7.39 10.09
N LEU A 173 -2.07 -6.67 9.14
CA LEU A 173 -3.50 -6.73 8.83
C LEU A 173 -3.80 -7.30 7.45
N SER A 174 -2.87 -7.20 6.50
CA SER A 174 -3.10 -7.65 5.12
C SER A 174 -2.65 -9.11 4.92
N PRO A 175 -3.20 -9.83 3.93
CA PRO A 175 -2.57 -11.06 3.42
C PRO A 175 -1.24 -10.74 2.71
N PRO A 176 -0.34 -11.73 2.51
CA PRO A 176 0.96 -11.51 1.83
C PRO A 176 0.80 -11.00 0.40
N TRP A 177 -0.32 -11.37 -0.23
CA TRP A 177 -0.71 -10.94 -1.56
C TRP A 177 -2.24 -10.90 -1.64
N PRO A 178 -2.85 -9.99 -2.44
CA PRO A 178 -4.31 -9.91 -2.55
C PRO A 178 -4.97 -11.20 -3.07
N SER A 179 -4.24 -12.01 -3.83
CA SER A 179 -4.65 -13.36 -4.23
C SER A 179 -3.84 -14.41 -3.49
N SER A 180 -4.50 -15.51 -3.08
CA SER A 180 -3.83 -16.70 -2.57
C SER A 180 -4.14 -17.91 -3.47
N PRO A 181 -3.13 -18.68 -3.92
CA PRO A 181 -1.70 -18.42 -3.72
C PRO A 181 -1.22 -17.17 -4.47
N MET A 182 -0.07 -16.63 -4.06
CA MET A 182 0.55 -15.49 -4.75
C MET A 182 0.78 -15.78 -6.24
N ASN A 183 0.51 -14.80 -7.09
CA ASN A 183 0.78 -14.91 -8.52
C ASN A 183 2.30 -15.11 -8.75
N PRO A 184 2.74 -16.16 -9.48
CA PRO A 184 4.16 -16.38 -9.79
C PRO A 184 4.86 -15.21 -10.50
N GLN A 185 4.09 -14.38 -11.22
CA GLN A 185 4.58 -13.18 -11.90
C GLN A 185 4.58 -11.93 -11.01
N ALA A 186 4.24 -12.02 -9.72
CA ALA A 186 4.17 -10.88 -8.81
C ALA A 186 5.44 -9.99 -8.79
N PRO A 187 6.67 -10.54 -8.80
CA PRO A 187 7.88 -9.71 -8.89
C PRO A 187 7.93 -8.89 -10.19
N LEU A 188 7.62 -9.49 -11.34
CA LEU A 188 7.64 -8.81 -12.63
C LEU A 188 6.51 -7.78 -12.75
N LEU A 189 5.31 -8.13 -12.30
CA LEU A 189 4.16 -7.21 -12.28
C LEU A 189 4.45 -6.01 -11.38
N THR A 190 5.02 -6.22 -10.18
CA THR A 190 5.38 -5.10 -9.30
C THR A 190 6.52 -4.24 -9.86
N LEU A 191 7.47 -4.82 -10.61
CA LEU A 191 8.47 -4.04 -11.34
C LEU A 191 7.81 -3.17 -12.41
N GLY A 192 6.94 -3.77 -13.24
CA GLY A 192 6.21 -3.06 -14.28
C GLY A 192 5.33 -1.93 -13.72
N VAL A 193 4.59 -2.20 -12.64
CA VAL A 193 3.78 -1.19 -11.95
C VAL A 193 4.64 -0.08 -11.36
N SER A 194 5.75 -0.41 -10.67
CA SER A 194 6.62 0.59 -10.05
C SER A 194 7.27 1.51 -11.08
N THR A 195 7.80 0.94 -12.17
CA THR A 195 8.35 1.71 -13.29
C THR A 195 7.25 2.52 -14.00
N GLY A 196 6.08 1.92 -14.22
CA GLY A 196 4.93 2.60 -14.82
C GLY A 196 4.47 3.81 -14.00
N VAL A 197 4.37 3.67 -12.68
CA VAL A 197 4.03 4.77 -11.76
C VAL A 197 5.09 5.87 -11.82
N ALA A 198 6.37 5.52 -11.78
CA ALA A 198 7.46 6.50 -11.83
C ALA A 198 7.43 7.32 -13.14
N PHE A 199 7.27 6.67 -14.30
CA PHE A 199 7.20 7.36 -15.59
C PHE A 199 5.87 8.08 -15.81
N ALA A 200 4.75 7.57 -15.29
CA ALA A 200 3.47 8.28 -15.32
C ALA A 200 3.53 9.56 -14.48
N TYR A 201 4.19 9.50 -13.32
CA TYR A 201 4.45 10.70 -12.53
C TYR A 201 5.37 11.67 -13.26
N TRP A 202 6.45 11.19 -13.89
CA TRP A 202 7.31 12.05 -14.70
C TRP A 202 6.54 12.75 -15.82
N TRP A 203 5.74 12.00 -16.56
CA TRP A 203 4.89 12.55 -17.61
C TRP A 203 3.95 13.63 -17.07
N TRP A 204 3.33 13.38 -15.91
CA TRP A 204 2.46 14.35 -15.24
C TRP A 204 3.20 15.63 -14.85
N ILE A 205 4.40 15.56 -14.27
CA ILE A 205 5.15 16.76 -13.89
C ILE A 205 5.56 17.60 -15.10
N GLU A 206 5.85 16.99 -16.26
CA GLU A 206 6.19 17.72 -17.48
C GLU A 206 4.96 18.45 -18.06
N ILE A 207 3.76 17.86 -17.95
CA ILE A 207 2.52 18.56 -18.28
C ILE A 207 2.37 19.78 -17.35
N CYS A 208 2.50 19.59 -16.04
CA CYS A 208 2.38 20.69 -15.10
C CYS A 208 3.43 21.78 -15.34
N TYR A 209 4.68 21.40 -15.63
CA TYR A 209 5.74 22.34 -16.01
C TYR A 209 5.38 23.14 -17.26
N SER A 210 4.83 22.49 -18.29
CA SER A 210 4.45 23.18 -19.54
C SER A 210 3.35 24.23 -19.36
N HIS A 211 2.52 24.09 -18.32
CA HIS A 211 1.50 25.07 -17.95
C HIS A 211 2.00 26.12 -16.95
N ASN A 212 2.81 25.71 -15.96
CA ASN A 212 3.17 26.56 -14.82
C ASN A 212 4.52 27.29 -15.00
N GLY A 213 5.42 26.75 -15.83
CA GLY A 213 6.77 27.27 -16.03
C GLY A 213 7.78 26.90 -14.93
N TYR A 214 7.39 26.09 -13.95
CA TYR A 214 8.26 25.62 -12.87
C TYR A 214 7.90 24.20 -12.42
N TYR A 215 8.87 23.52 -11.80
CA TYR A 215 8.68 22.19 -11.23
C TYR A 215 8.29 22.27 -9.75
N PRO A 216 7.55 21.27 -9.22
CA PRO A 216 7.23 21.18 -7.79
C PRO A 216 8.47 20.98 -6.91
N TYR A 217 9.48 20.27 -7.44
CA TYR A 217 10.77 20.08 -6.79
C TYR A 217 11.89 20.69 -7.63
N PRO A 218 12.75 21.56 -7.06
CA PRO A 218 13.82 22.22 -7.80
C PRO A 218 14.78 21.26 -8.51
N ILE A 219 15.05 20.08 -7.94
CA ILE A 219 15.92 19.06 -8.55
C ILE A 219 15.54 18.75 -10.01
N PHE A 220 14.25 18.75 -10.35
CA PHE A 220 13.84 18.48 -11.73
C PHE A 220 14.35 19.56 -12.68
N GLY A 221 14.34 20.83 -12.29
CA GLY A 221 14.87 21.94 -13.10
C GLY A 221 16.39 21.88 -13.28
N LEU A 222 17.12 21.24 -12.36
CA LEU A 222 18.57 21.11 -12.41
C LEU A 222 19.05 19.97 -13.33
N LEU A 223 18.20 18.97 -13.56
CA LEU A 223 18.56 17.77 -14.31
C LEU A 223 18.24 17.91 -15.80
N THR A 224 19.16 17.44 -16.63
CA THR A 224 18.90 17.18 -18.06
C THR A 224 17.88 16.07 -18.23
N THR A 225 17.27 15.97 -19.42
CA THR A 225 16.31 14.90 -19.74
C THR A 225 16.89 13.50 -19.50
N TYR A 226 18.15 13.25 -19.87
CA TYR A 226 18.79 11.94 -19.65
C TYR A 226 18.99 11.64 -18.16
N GLN A 227 19.33 12.65 -17.35
CA GLN A 227 19.42 12.48 -15.90
C GLN A 227 18.04 12.26 -15.26
N ARG A 228 16.96 12.87 -15.78
CA ARG A 228 15.59 12.57 -15.36
C ARG A 228 15.18 11.14 -15.70
N ILE A 229 15.50 10.65 -16.90
CA ILE A 229 15.31 9.23 -17.26
C ILE A 229 15.98 8.33 -16.23
N GLY A 230 17.24 8.62 -15.89
CA GLY A 230 17.98 7.91 -14.84
C GLY A 230 17.28 7.99 -13.48
N LEU A 231 16.90 9.19 -13.04
CA LEU A 231 16.22 9.43 -11.76
C LEU A 231 14.92 8.63 -11.64
N PHE A 232 14.05 8.68 -12.65
CA PHE A 232 12.76 7.97 -12.62
C PHE A 232 12.91 6.45 -12.77
N THR A 233 13.89 6.00 -13.56
CA THR A 233 14.23 4.56 -13.64
C THR A 233 14.71 4.05 -12.27
N MET A 234 15.62 4.77 -11.63
CA MET A 234 16.12 4.43 -10.30
C MET A 234 15.01 4.52 -9.23
N SER A 235 14.11 5.48 -9.33
CA SER A 235 12.96 5.60 -8.42
C SER A 235 12.00 4.41 -8.56
N GLY A 236 11.67 4.01 -9.78
CA GLY A 236 10.86 2.81 -10.05
C GLY A 236 11.52 1.53 -9.56
N ALA A 237 12.83 1.37 -9.79
CA ALA A 237 13.61 0.24 -9.27
C ALA A 237 13.64 0.23 -7.73
N THR A 238 13.80 1.40 -7.10
CA THR A 238 13.79 1.54 -5.64
C THR A 238 12.44 1.14 -5.06
N MET A 239 11.34 1.59 -5.67
CA MET A 239 9.98 1.20 -5.26
C MET A 239 9.75 -0.31 -5.40
N TRP A 240 10.25 -0.92 -6.47
CA TRP A 240 10.20 -2.37 -6.64
C TRP A 240 10.99 -3.12 -5.56
N VAL A 241 12.21 -2.67 -5.26
CA VAL A 241 13.04 -3.23 -4.17
C VAL A 241 12.35 -3.09 -2.82
N VAL A 242 11.78 -1.92 -2.52
CA VAL A 242 10.99 -1.67 -1.31
C VAL A 242 9.80 -2.62 -1.23
N GLY A 243 9.06 -2.83 -2.31
CA GLY A 243 7.97 -3.81 -2.35
C GLY A 243 8.45 -5.24 -2.11
N GLY A 244 9.63 -5.60 -2.62
CA GLY A 244 10.30 -6.86 -2.31
C GLY A 244 10.70 -6.98 -0.84
N ALA A 245 11.27 -5.93 -0.26
CA ALA A 245 11.68 -5.88 1.14
C ALA A 245 10.47 -5.96 2.08
N LEU A 246 9.36 -5.29 1.78
CA LEU A 246 8.09 -5.41 2.51
C LEU A 246 7.58 -6.85 2.51
N ARG A 247 7.67 -7.55 1.37
CA ARG A 247 7.29 -8.97 1.29
C ARG A 247 8.22 -9.87 2.09
N ALA A 248 9.53 -9.62 2.05
CA ALA A 248 10.50 -10.36 2.86
C ALA A 248 10.24 -10.14 4.36
N LEU A 249 9.97 -8.88 4.76
CA LEU A 249 9.59 -8.53 6.12
C LEU A 249 8.28 -9.20 6.52
N TYR A 250 7.27 -9.20 5.64
CA TYR A 250 6.01 -9.91 5.87
C TYR A 250 6.29 -11.38 6.17
N ALA A 251 7.05 -12.04 5.31
CA ALA A 251 7.32 -13.47 5.44
C ALA A 251 8.15 -13.79 6.69
N TYR A 252 9.07 -12.91 7.08
CA TYR A 252 9.81 -13.03 8.34
C TYR A 252 8.88 -12.91 9.57
N VAL A 253 7.89 -12.01 9.52
CA VAL A 253 6.98 -11.75 10.64
C VAL A 253 5.84 -12.76 10.72
N ASN A 254 5.38 -13.28 9.57
CA ASN A 254 4.12 -14.01 9.44
C ASN A 254 4.27 -15.45 8.89
N GLY A 255 5.43 -15.81 8.35
CA GLY A 255 5.68 -17.08 7.66
C GLY A 255 5.49 -17.02 6.14
N TYR A 256 5.80 -18.12 5.45
CA TYR A 256 5.71 -18.26 3.99
C TYR A 256 4.56 -19.19 3.57
N GLU A 257 3.87 -18.90 2.46
CA GLU A 257 2.88 -19.80 1.83
C GLU A 257 3.48 -21.11 1.32
N ILE A 258 4.82 -21.21 1.27
CA ILE A 258 5.59 -22.33 0.72
C ILE A 258 5.26 -23.65 1.44
N THR A 259 4.95 -23.65 2.73
CA THR A 259 4.68 -24.89 3.48
C THR A 259 3.42 -25.61 3.01
N GLU A 260 2.31 -24.92 2.73
CA GLU A 260 1.06 -25.60 2.36
C GLU A 260 1.06 -26.05 0.89
N ALA A 261 1.66 -25.26 -0.01
CA ALA A 261 1.79 -25.61 -1.42
C ALA A 261 2.80 -26.75 -1.62
N LEU A 262 3.98 -26.70 -0.99
CA LEU A 262 4.92 -27.83 -1.00
C LEU A 262 4.35 -29.04 -0.28
N GLU A 263 3.65 -28.89 0.85
CA GLU A 263 3.01 -30.03 1.50
C GLU A 263 1.92 -30.65 0.61
N LYS A 264 1.12 -29.85 -0.10
CA LYS A 264 0.14 -30.36 -1.08
C LYS A 264 0.83 -31.08 -2.24
N THR A 265 1.90 -30.51 -2.80
CA THR A 265 2.68 -31.17 -3.85
C THR A 265 3.36 -32.44 -3.35
N GLN A 266 3.93 -32.43 -2.14
CA GLN A 266 4.55 -33.58 -1.50
C GLN A 266 3.53 -34.68 -1.17
N ARG A 267 2.34 -34.32 -0.65
CA ARG A 267 1.23 -35.25 -0.41
C ARG A 267 0.69 -35.83 -1.71
N ALA A 268 0.51 -35.02 -2.75
CA ALA A 268 0.10 -35.49 -4.07
C ALA A 268 1.13 -36.44 -4.69
N ARG A 269 2.43 -36.13 -4.54
CA ARG A 269 3.54 -37.00 -4.98
C ARG A 269 3.59 -38.31 -4.19
N LYS A 270 3.36 -38.24 -2.87
CA LYS A 270 3.31 -39.41 -1.97
C LYS A 270 2.11 -40.32 -2.28
N MET A 271 0.92 -39.75 -2.49
CA MET A 271 -0.26 -40.53 -2.90
C MET A 271 -0.10 -41.10 -4.32
N GLY A 272 0.58 -40.39 -5.23
CA GLY A 272 0.91 -40.91 -6.56
C GLY A 272 1.95 -42.03 -6.56
N SER A 273 2.84 -42.08 -5.56
CA SER A 273 3.80 -43.18 -5.39
C SER A 273 3.24 -44.36 -4.59
N GLU A 274 2.31 -44.11 -3.66
CA GLU A 274 1.69 -45.14 -2.81
C GLU A 274 0.40 -45.73 -3.44
N GLY A 275 -0.16 -45.10 -4.47
CA GLY A 275 -1.39 -45.51 -5.17
C GLY A 275 -1.20 -46.41 -6.39
N LYS A 276 0.02 -46.94 -6.63
CA LYS A 276 0.26 -48.01 -7.61
C LYS A 276 0.58 -49.31 -6.89
N TRP A 277 -0.45 -49.92 -6.32
CA TRP A 277 -0.45 -51.37 -6.07
C TRP A 277 -1.31 -52.01 -7.15
N GLU A 278 -0.74 -53.04 -7.79
CA GLU A 278 -1.35 -53.90 -8.79
C GLU A 278 -2.71 -54.47 -8.34
#